data_AF-G0N2L2-F1
#
_entry.id   AF-G0N2L2-F1
#
_cell.length_a   1.000
_cell.length_b   1.000
_cell.length_c   1.000
_cell.angle_alpha   90.00
_cell.angle_beta   90.00
_cell.angle_gamma   90.00
#
_symmetry.space_group_name_H-M   'P 1'
#
loop_
_entity.id
_entity.type
_entity.pdbx_description
1 polymer ?
#
loop_
_entity_poly.entity_id
_entity_poly.type
_entity_poly.pdbx_seq_one_letter_code
_entity_poly.pdbx_strand_id
1 'polypeptide(L)'
;MKPIILLCLIPLANSCFVLQPTCDCQVMAITRANIDWWVQWDNTLRPSLENRQLSSPKITRSQCNVTVQCDEGYSLVVFNQQDGKNYENRTIHGTCARGAKSWQVTDGTSSKPEEVDTLYATCVDFRETLLCSPEDSTTFLFAYSNDLNASIFPNMLSQFKNGSAYPTANFATFAHVRFDMRVEEKISYFGDLESWLDSLSSNRPDPNLKFTDPQSGSDILKVIEKFLNNTDYPICGSRIVVLMKRYPTEPEAEKLIEKLRKNHVTVFIEAVGTMLSGSSSETMQTIVTRTNGYSTVADETDQDYQGSYAAGAKFEFTTYEMKISYRYSKAEPEQMRIRVYALINPVNYWVPYDN
;
A
#
# COMPACT_ATOMS: atom_id res chain seq x y z
N MET A 1 -52.94 38.92 -5.62
CA MET A 1 -52.70 37.47 -5.58
C MET A 1 -52.21 37.13 -4.18
N LYS A 2 -52.91 36.23 -3.49
CA LYS A 2 -52.68 35.89 -2.08
C LYS A 2 -51.55 34.85 -1.98
N PRO A 3 -50.66 34.93 -0.98
CA PRO A 3 -49.70 33.87 -0.71
C PRO A 3 -50.45 32.65 -0.14
N ILE A 4 -50.20 31.48 -0.74
CA ILE A 4 -50.67 30.19 -0.24
C ILE A 4 -49.68 29.77 0.86
N ILE A 5 -50.12 29.80 2.11
CA ILE A 5 -49.41 29.20 3.24
C ILE A 5 -49.87 27.74 3.30
N LEU A 6 -48.99 26.80 2.95
CA LEU A 6 -49.24 25.38 3.11
C LEU A 6 -48.89 24.98 4.56
N LEU A 7 -49.89 25.00 5.45
CA LEU A 7 -49.78 24.40 6.78
C LEU A 7 -49.85 22.88 6.64
N CYS A 8 -48.72 22.21 6.77
CA CYS A 8 -48.66 20.76 6.88
C CYS A 8 -48.84 20.38 8.37
N LEU A 9 -50.07 20.04 8.75
CA LEU A 9 -50.35 19.41 10.05
C LEU A 9 -50.09 17.92 9.93
N ILE A 10 -48.94 17.46 10.42
CA ILE A 10 -48.64 16.04 10.53
C ILE A 10 -49.37 15.51 11.77
N PRO A 11 -50.27 14.51 11.65
CA PRO A 11 -50.82 13.86 12.82
C PRO A 11 -49.69 13.09 13.53
N LEU A 12 -49.39 13.46 14.78
CA LEU A 12 -48.53 12.66 15.66
C LEU A 12 -49.30 11.38 16.04
N ALA A 13 -49.31 10.41 15.14
CA ALA A 13 -49.70 9.05 15.47
C ALA A 13 -48.56 8.45 16.31
N ASN A 14 -48.78 8.38 17.63
CA ASN A 14 -48.04 7.54 18.60
C ASN A 14 -46.57 7.29 18.24
N SER A 15 -45.78 8.36 18.16
CA SER A 15 -44.32 8.24 18.08
C SER A 15 -43.82 7.91 19.47
N CYS A 16 -43.75 6.64 19.82
CA CYS A 16 -42.88 6.21 20.90
C CYS A 16 -41.46 6.58 20.45
N PHE A 17 -40.95 7.70 20.93
CA PHE A 17 -39.56 8.11 20.73
C PHE A 17 -38.71 7.09 21.49
N VAL A 18 -38.40 5.97 20.84
CA VAL A 18 -37.38 5.04 21.33
C VAL A 18 -36.07 5.75 21.11
N LEU A 19 -35.56 6.42 22.14
CA LEU A 19 -34.12 6.63 22.28
C LEU A 19 -33.52 5.22 22.25
N GLN A 20 -33.09 4.74 21.07
CA GLN A 20 -32.23 3.57 21.02
C GLN A 20 -30.93 4.01 21.72
N PRO A 21 -30.60 3.47 22.90
CA PRO A 21 -29.37 3.82 23.55
C PRO A 21 -28.26 3.26 22.66
N THR A 22 -27.45 4.14 22.06
CA THR A 22 -26.30 3.71 21.28
C THR A 22 -25.32 3.05 22.23
N CYS A 23 -24.80 1.89 21.83
CA CYS A 23 -23.73 1.24 22.55
C CYS A 23 -22.42 1.88 22.08
N ASP A 24 -21.83 2.70 22.96
CA ASP A 24 -20.72 3.59 22.63
C ASP A 24 -19.34 2.92 22.75
N CYS A 25 -19.30 1.61 23.02
CA CYS A 25 -18.04 0.87 23.12
C CYS A 25 -17.30 0.83 21.78
N GLN A 26 -16.00 1.14 21.81
CA GLN A 26 -15.17 1.24 20.62
C GLN A 26 -14.60 -0.11 20.21
N VAL A 27 -14.58 -0.37 18.90
CA VAL A 27 -13.94 -1.55 18.30
C VAL A 27 -13.15 -1.12 17.08
N MET A 28 -11.94 -1.65 16.92
CA MET A 28 -11.08 -1.35 15.78
C MET A 28 -10.22 -2.54 15.36
N ALA A 29 -10.07 -2.73 14.06
CA ALA A 29 -9.03 -3.57 13.50
C ALA A 29 -7.69 -2.83 13.57
N ILE A 30 -6.75 -3.37 14.34
CA ILE A 30 -5.38 -2.89 14.41
C ILE A 30 -4.58 -3.57 13.31
N THR A 31 -3.87 -2.73 12.58
CA THR A 31 -2.92 -3.11 11.55
C THR A 31 -1.64 -2.32 11.80
N ARG A 32 -0.60 -2.59 11.02
CA ARG A 32 0.61 -1.77 11.08
C ARG A 32 0.38 -0.30 10.73
N ALA A 33 -0.73 0.01 10.03
CA ALA A 33 -1.19 1.38 9.76
C ALA A 33 -1.19 2.26 10.98
N ASN A 34 -1.82 1.73 12.01
CA ASN A 34 -2.58 2.51 12.95
C ASN A 34 -2.28 2.08 14.37
N ILE A 35 -1.48 1.02 14.54
CA ILE A 35 -1.01 0.59 15.85
C ILE A 35 -0.37 1.76 16.61
N ASP A 36 0.33 2.67 15.95
CA ASP A 36 0.94 3.84 16.60
C ASP A 36 -0.06 4.90 17.05
N TRP A 37 -1.25 4.95 16.44
CA TRP A 37 -2.31 5.89 16.80
C TRP A 37 -3.28 5.34 17.83
N TRP A 38 -3.43 4.02 17.90
CA TRP A 38 -4.46 3.37 18.73
C TRP A 38 -3.90 2.54 19.88
N VAL A 39 -2.66 2.08 19.78
CA VAL A 39 -1.99 1.29 20.82
C VAL A 39 -0.85 2.11 21.40
N GLN A 40 -0.88 2.33 22.71
CA GLN A 40 0.15 3.12 23.39
C GLN A 40 1.54 2.52 23.16
N TRP A 41 2.55 3.38 23.11
CA TRP A 41 3.93 2.98 22.82
C TRP A 41 4.53 2.10 23.92
N ASP A 42 4.04 2.24 25.16
CA ASP A 42 4.43 1.47 26.35
C ASP A 42 3.57 0.22 26.57
N ASN A 43 2.69 -0.13 25.62
CA ASN A 43 1.87 -1.34 25.70
C ASN A 43 2.75 -2.60 25.72
N THR A 44 2.48 -3.50 26.68
CA THR A 44 3.31 -4.69 26.95
C THR A 44 3.41 -5.68 25.78
N LEU A 45 2.40 -5.76 24.91
CA LEU A 45 2.42 -6.67 23.76
C LEU A 45 3.06 -6.05 22.51
N ARG A 46 3.19 -4.73 22.44
CA ARG A 46 3.67 -4.04 21.24
C ARG A 46 5.05 -4.52 20.76
N PRO A 47 6.08 -4.72 21.63
CA PRO A 47 7.38 -5.23 21.20
C PRO A 47 7.31 -6.63 20.57
N SER A 48 6.40 -7.49 21.06
CA SER A 48 6.24 -8.87 20.54
C SER A 48 5.70 -8.92 19.12
N LEU A 49 5.14 -7.79 18.65
CA LEU A 49 4.53 -7.63 17.35
C LEU A 49 5.39 -6.85 16.38
N GLU A 50 6.46 -6.18 16.83
CA GLU A 50 7.29 -5.28 16.02
C GLU A 50 7.88 -5.91 14.76
N ASN A 51 8.14 -7.21 14.79
CA ASN A 51 8.68 -7.97 13.66
C ASN A 51 7.68 -9.02 13.16
N ARG A 52 6.38 -8.71 13.16
CA ARG A 52 5.34 -9.64 12.68
C ARG A 52 4.37 -8.99 11.72
N GLN A 53 3.90 -9.78 10.76
CA GLN A 53 2.81 -9.34 9.88
C GLN A 53 1.54 -9.24 10.71
N LEU A 54 0.88 -8.07 10.66
CA LEU A 54 -0.43 -7.86 11.26
C LEU A 54 -1.49 -7.98 10.18
N SER A 55 -2.40 -8.93 10.36
CA SER A 55 -3.54 -9.15 9.47
C SER A 55 -4.81 -8.61 10.13
N SER A 56 -5.68 -7.99 9.32
CA SER A 56 -6.96 -7.47 9.81
C SER A 56 -7.90 -8.62 10.20
N PRO A 57 -8.48 -8.62 11.41
CA PRO A 57 -9.51 -9.59 11.78
C PRO A 57 -10.83 -9.31 11.07
N LYS A 58 -11.64 -10.36 10.91
CA LYS A 58 -13.04 -10.26 10.50
C LYS A 58 -13.88 -9.77 11.68
N ILE A 59 -14.39 -8.55 11.60
CA ILE A 59 -15.21 -7.93 12.65
C ILE A 59 -16.67 -7.88 12.20
N THR A 60 -17.55 -8.55 12.93
CA THR A 60 -19.01 -8.53 12.69
C THR A 60 -19.71 -7.88 13.88
N ARG A 61 -20.46 -6.79 13.63
CA ARG A 61 -21.16 -6.04 14.68
C ARG A 61 -22.68 -6.16 14.51
N SER A 62 -23.38 -6.46 15.61
CA SER A 62 -24.84 -6.49 15.66
C SER A 62 -25.33 -5.82 16.94
N GLN A 63 -25.89 -4.61 16.82
CA GLN A 63 -26.29 -3.77 17.95
C GLN A 63 -25.13 -3.55 18.94
N CYS A 64 -25.22 -4.17 20.11
CA CYS A 64 -24.28 -4.09 21.21
C CYS A 64 -23.40 -5.34 21.33
N ASN A 65 -23.44 -6.21 20.34
CA ASN A 65 -22.62 -7.40 20.26
C ASN A 65 -21.59 -7.26 19.13
N VAL A 66 -20.40 -7.81 19.34
CA VAL A 66 -19.36 -7.89 18.34
C VAL A 66 -18.75 -9.28 18.33
N THR A 67 -18.40 -9.76 17.15
CA THR A 67 -17.58 -10.95 16.96
C THR A 67 -16.32 -10.55 16.21
N VAL A 68 -15.18 -10.96 16.72
CA VAL A 68 -13.87 -10.73 16.09
C VAL A 68 -13.22 -12.08 15.85
N GLN A 69 -12.79 -12.32 14.62
CA GLN A 69 -12.29 -13.63 14.19
C GLN A 69 -11.04 -13.50 13.32
N CYS A 70 -10.07 -14.37 13.56
CA CYS A 70 -8.91 -14.59 12.70
C CYS A 70 -9.06 -15.85 11.83
N ASP A 71 -8.41 -15.83 10.68
CA ASP A 71 -8.30 -17.00 9.79
C ASP A 71 -7.40 -18.08 10.40
N GLU A 72 -7.37 -19.25 9.76
CA GLU A 72 -6.56 -20.38 10.23
C GLU A 72 -5.06 -20.13 10.14
N GLY A 73 -4.33 -20.56 11.19
CA GLY A 73 -2.90 -20.30 11.34
C GLY A 73 -2.56 -19.01 12.08
N TYR A 74 -3.53 -18.12 12.31
CA TYR A 74 -3.33 -16.86 13.04
C TYR A 74 -3.83 -16.93 14.48
N SER A 75 -3.13 -16.25 15.37
CA SER A 75 -3.54 -15.96 16.75
C SER A 75 -4.22 -14.60 16.83
N LEU A 76 -5.24 -14.47 17.69
CA LEU A 76 -5.98 -13.23 17.89
C LEU A 76 -5.39 -12.45 19.07
N VAL A 77 -4.91 -11.23 18.79
CA VAL A 77 -4.38 -10.32 19.80
C VAL A 77 -5.35 -9.16 19.99
N VAL A 78 -5.70 -8.85 21.23
CA VAL A 78 -6.53 -7.69 21.58
C VAL A 78 -5.75 -6.79 22.53
N PHE A 79 -5.75 -5.49 22.24
CA PHE A 79 -5.13 -4.46 23.07
C PHE A 79 -6.18 -3.76 23.93
N ASN A 80 -5.84 -3.54 25.19
CA ASN A 80 -6.45 -2.53 26.04
C ASN A 80 -5.52 -1.29 26.09
N GLN A 81 -5.86 -0.27 26.89
CA GLN A 81 -5.07 0.97 26.90
C GLN A 81 -3.60 0.80 27.32
N GLN A 82 -3.27 -0.12 28.23
CA GLN A 82 -1.92 -0.27 28.82
C GLN A 82 -1.29 -1.65 28.57
N ASP A 83 -2.11 -2.65 28.27
CA ASP A 83 -1.78 -4.05 28.11
C ASP A 83 -2.40 -4.62 26.83
N GLY A 84 -2.10 -5.87 26.55
CA GLY A 84 -2.84 -6.64 25.58
C GLY A 84 -2.87 -8.11 25.96
N LYS A 85 -3.72 -8.86 25.27
CA LYS A 85 -3.87 -10.29 25.47
C LYS A 85 -3.86 -11.02 24.15
N ASN A 86 -3.08 -12.09 24.09
CA ASN A 86 -3.21 -13.11 23.06
C ASN A 86 -4.27 -14.11 23.52
N TYR A 87 -5.33 -14.28 22.75
CA TYR A 87 -6.39 -15.23 23.05
C TYR A 87 -6.05 -16.61 22.49
N GLU A 88 -6.31 -17.65 23.28
CA GLU A 88 -6.12 -19.04 22.85
C GLU A 88 -7.06 -19.39 21.69
N ASN A 89 -8.29 -18.87 21.75
CA ASN A 89 -9.26 -19.03 20.68
C ASN A 89 -9.10 -17.92 19.61
N ARG A 90 -9.32 -18.30 18.35
CA ARG A 90 -9.23 -17.42 17.18
C ARG A 90 -10.45 -16.52 17.02
N THR A 91 -11.47 -16.72 17.86
CA THR A 91 -12.74 -16.00 17.85
C THR A 91 -13.07 -15.55 19.25
N ILE A 92 -13.45 -14.28 19.38
CA ILE A 92 -14.02 -13.72 20.60
C ILE A 92 -15.38 -13.12 20.32
N HIS A 93 -16.21 -13.12 21.36
CA HIS A 93 -17.51 -12.46 21.37
C HIS A 93 -17.50 -11.38 22.46
N GLY A 94 -17.79 -10.15 22.05
CA GLY A 94 -17.90 -9.01 22.93
C GLY A 94 -19.36 -8.56 23.07
N THR A 95 -19.74 -8.16 24.28
CA THR A 95 -21.03 -7.54 24.58
C THR A 95 -20.80 -6.19 25.26
N CYS A 96 -21.52 -5.16 24.84
CA CYS A 96 -21.43 -3.80 25.35
C CYS A 96 -22.75 -3.45 26.04
N ALA A 97 -22.71 -3.17 27.34
CA ALA A 97 -23.92 -2.70 28.01
C ALA A 97 -24.28 -1.27 27.56
N ARG A 98 -25.56 -0.92 27.62
CA ARG A 98 -26.02 0.43 27.23
C ARG A 98 -25.42 1.49 28.15
N GLY A 99 -24.81 2.53 27.56
CA GLY A 99 -24.12 3.59 28.30
C GLY A 99 -22.77 3.16 28.91
N ALA A 100 -22.34 1.91 28.69
CA ALA A 100 -21.01 1.47 29.07
C ALA A 100 -19.97 1.99 28.09
N LYS A 101 -18.73 2.08 28.57
CA LYS A 101 -17.55 2.44 27.76
C LYS A 101 -16.62 1.24 27.50
N SER A 102 -16.88 0.10 28.14
CA SER A 102 -16.08 -1.12 28.10
C SER A 102 -16.87 -2.29 27.52
N TRP A 103 -16.16 -3.22 26.90
CA TRP A 103 -16.70 -4.49 26.41
C TRP A 103 -16.53 -5.59 27.44
N GLN A 104 -17.53 -6.47 27.53
CA GLN A 104 -17.42 -7.76 28.21
C GLN A 104 -17.14 -8.83 27.14
N VAL A 105 -15.94 -9.40 27.16
CA VAL A 105 -15.39 -10.27 26.12
C VAL A 105 -15.26 -11.69 26.63
N THR A 106 -15.61 -12.66 25.80
CA THR A 106 -15.37 -14.09 26.04
C THR A 106 -14.85 -14.75 24.78
N ASP A 107 -13.94 -15.70 24.96
CA ASP A 107 -13.36 -16.57 23.94
C ASP A 107 -13.92 -18.00 24.02
N GLY A 108 -14.88 -18.23 24.92
CA GLY A 108 -15.46 -19.55 25.20
C GLY A 108 -14.60 -20.47 26.06
N THR A 109 -13.37 -20.08 26.44
CA THR A 109 -12.50 -20.88 27.32
C THR A 109 -12.71 -20.52 28.78
N SER A 110 -12.98 -19.24 29.05
CA SER A 110 -13.13 -18.69 30.40
C SER A 110 -14.60 -18.65 30.82
N SER A 111 -14.89 -19.10 32.04
CA SER A 111 -16.25 -19.11 32.61
C SER A 111 -16.77 -17.71 32.98
N LYS A 112 -15.91 -16.68 33.01
CA LYS A 112 -16.27 -15.29 33.27
C LYS A 112 -15.84 -14.41 32.09
N PRO A 113 -16.71 -13.52 31.58
CA PRO A 113 -16.30 -12.50 30.63
C PRO A 113 -15.25 -11.57 31.24
N GLU A 114 -14.30 -11.15 30.41
CA GLU A 114 -13.26 -10.19 30.75
C GLU A 114 -13.69 -8.79 30.30
N GLU A 115 -13.46 -7.79 31.15
CA GLU A 115 -13.76 -6.40 30.81
C GLU A 115 -12.57 -5.75 30.09
N VAL A 116 -12.81 -5.17 28.91
CA VAL A 116 -11.80 -4.43 28.15
C VAL A 116 -12.31 -3.06 27.75
N ASP A 117 -11.52 -2.02 28.03
CA ASP A 117 -11.89 -0.62 27.79
C ASP A 117 -11.95 -0.29 26.28
N THR A 118 -11.10 -0.93 25.50
CA THR A 118 -11.03 -0.80 24.04
C THR A 118 -10.91 -2.18 23.42
N LEU A 119 -11.68 -2.47 22.37
CA LEU A 119 -11.58 -3.72 21.63
C LEU A 119 -10.80 -3.51 20.34
N TYR A 120 -9.50 -3.29 20.50
CA TYR A 120 -8.56 -3.07 19.40
C TYR A 120 -7.89 -4.40 19.09
N ALA A 121 -8.11 -4.98 17.91
CA ALA A 121 -7.75 -6.36 17.64
C ALA A 121 -6.96 -6.55 16.35
N THR A 122 -6.01 -7.48 16.35
CA THR A 122 -5.20 -7.86 15.19
C THR A 122 -4.95 -9.37 15.13
N CYS A 123 -4.73 -9.90 13.93
CA CYS A 123 -4.39 -11.31 13.71
C CYS A 123 -2.88 -11.43 13.42
N VAL A 124 -2.22 -12.36 14.10
CA VAL A 124 -0.76 -12.50 14.06
C VAL A 124 -0.38 -13.96 13.89
N ASP A 125 0.47 -14.28 12.92
CA ASP A 125 1.11 -15.59 12.87
C ASP A 125 2.41 -15.54 13.69
N PHE A 126 2.41 -16.13 14.87
CA PHE A 126 3.59 -16.15 15.74
C PHE A 126 4.71 -17.09 15.24
N ARG A 127 4.44 -17.93 14.24
CA ARG A 127 5.43 -18.83 13.63
C ARG A 127 6.33 -18.09 12.64
N GLU A 128 5.86 -16.97 12.09
CA GLU A 128 6.62 -16.13 11.17
C GLU A 128 7.14 -14.86 11.87
N THR A 129 8.41 -14.56 11.63
CA THR A 129 9.03 -13.28 11.96
C THR A 129 9.35 -12.57 10.65
N LEU A 130 8.91 -11.33 10.51
CA LEU A 130 9.39 -10.42 9.47
C LEU A 130 10.91 -10.29 9.65
N LEU A 131 11.64 -10.63 8.60
CA LEU A 131 13.12 -10.62 8.61
C LEU A 131 13.67 -9.19 8.57
N CYS A 132 12.83 -8.20 8.28
CA CYS A 132 13.22 -6.81 8.11
C CYS A 132 11.98 -5.88 8.09
N SER A 133 12.19 -4.61 8.41
CA SER A 133 11.17 -3.56 8.47
C SER A 133 11.25 -2.64 7.24
N PRO A 134 10.13 -2.13 6.71
CA PRO A 134 10.13 -1.08 5.69
C PRO A 134 10.85 0.23 6.12
N GLU A 135 11.11 0.40 7.41
CA GLU A 135 11.80 1.56 7.98
C GLU A 135 13.33 1.39 8.07
N ASP A 136 13.82 0.18 7.83
CA ASP A 136 15.24 -0.10 7.80
C ASP A 136 15.93 0.68 6.66
N SER A 137 17.22 0.99 6.87
CA SER A 137 18.03 1.60 5.81
C SER A 137 18.08 0.69 4.59
N THR A 138 17.75 1.23 3.43
CA THR A 138 17.47 0.40 2.23
C THR A 138 18.02 1.00 0.94
N THR A 139 17.84 0.27 -0.16
CA THR A 139 18.24 0.67 -1.51
C THR A 139 17.06 1.24 -2.30
N PHE A 140 17.26 2.38 -2.96
CA PHE A 140 16.38 2.87 -4.02
C PHE A 140 16.87 2.35 -5.38
N LEU A 141 16.00 1.76 -6.20
CA LEU A 141 16.33 1.36 -7.57
C LEU A 141 15.55 2.18 -8.58
N PHE A 142 16.27 2.82 -9.51
CA PHE A 142 15.70 3.42 -10.71
C PHE A 142 16.06 2.57 -11.94
N ALA A 143 15.07 1.87 -12.49
CA ALA A 143 15.20 1.11 -13.72
C ALA A 143 14.55 1.89 -14.87
N TYR A 144 15.25 2.09 -15.98
CA TYR A 144 14.72 2.84 -17.11
C TYR A 144 14.99 2.15 -18.45
N SER A 145 13.97 2.16 -19.31
CA SER A 145 14.02 1.55 -20.64
C SER A 145 14.95 2.33 -21.56
N ASN A 146 15.79 1.62 -22.30
CA ASN A 146 16.67 2.20 -23.30
C ASN A 146 15.92 2.67 -24.57
N ASP A 147 14.62 2.37 -24.70
CA ASP A 147 13.78 2.89 -25.79
C ASP A 147 13.26 4.33 -25.55
N LEU A 148 13.43 4.85 -24.34
CA LEU A 148 13.03 6.21 -23.98
C LEU A 148 13.82 7.26 -24.75
N ASN A 149 13.21 8.43 -24.96
CA ASN A 149 13.94 9.56 -25.52
C ASN A 149 14.86 10.17 -24.44
N ALA A 150 16.16 10.25 -24.71
CA ALA A 150 17.13 10.84 -23.78
C ALA A 150 16.83 12.30 -23.39
N SER A 151 15.98 13.01 -24.15
CA SER A 151 15.57 14.39 -23.84
C SER A 151 14.76 14.54 -22.55
N ILE A 152 14.16 13.46 -22.02
CA ILE A 152 13.36 13.53 -20.76
C ILE A 152 14.24 13.55 -19.51
N PHE A 153 15.51 13.13 -19.62
CA PHE A 153 16.42 12.94 -18.48
C PHE A 153 16.77 14.24 -17.73
N PRO A 154 17.04 15.38 -18.38
CA PRO A 154 17.34 16.63 -17.66
C PRO A 154 16.24 17.03 -16.67
N ASN A 155 14.98 16.96 -17.06
CA ASN A 155 13.84 17.30 -16.18
C ASN A 155 13.72 16.30 -15.03
N MET A 156 13.85 15.00 -15.34
CA MET A 156 13.82 13.94 -14.32
C MET A 156 14.96 14.05 -13.30
N LEU A 157 16.19 14.33 -13.75
CA LEU A 157 17.33 14.57 -12.86
C LEU A 157 17.08 15.77 -11.93
N SER A 158 16.48 16.83 -12.45
CA SER A 158 16.04 17.99 -11.64
C SER A 158 15.04 17.57 -10.56
N GLN A 159 14.08 16.70 -10.89
CA GLN A 159 13.11 16.19 -9.91
C GLN A 159 13.76 15.33 -8.82
N PHE A 160 14.67 14.42 -9.19
CA PHE A 160 15.42 13.63 -8.20
C PHE A 160 16.24 14.54 -7.28
N LYS A 161 16.91 15.56 -7.84
CA LYS A 161 17.70 16.52 -7.06
C LYS A 161 16.85 17.34 -6.08
N ASN A 162 15.64 17.69 -6.48
CA ASN A 162 14.71 18.45 -5.63
C ASN A 162 13.95 17.57 -4.63
N GLY A 163 14.20 16.26 -4.60
CA GLY A 163 13.56 15.31 -3.70
C GLY A 163 12.09 15.02 -4.01
N SER A 164 11.60 15.39 -5.20
CA SER A 164 10.20 15.18 -5.57
C SER A 164 9.93 13.77 -6.11
N ALA A 165 10.96 13.06 -6.58
CA ALA A 165 10.80 11.83 -7.36
C ALA A 165 10.96 10.51 -6.58
N TYR A 166 11.29 10.54 -5.29
CA TYR A 166 11.28 9.34 -4.45
C TYR A 166 10.41 9.55 -3.20
N PRO A 167 9.51 8.61 -2.86
CA PRO A 167 8.74 8.72 -1.62
C PRO A 167 9.70 8.69 -0.42
N THR A 168 9.24 9.15 0.74
CA THR A 168 10.02 9.27 1.99
C THR A 168 10.44 7.89 2.54
N ALA A 169 11.69 7.48 2.34
CA ALA A 169 12.32 6.31 2.96
C ALA A 169 13.79 6.63 3.27
N ASN A 170 14.36 5.92 4.23
CA ASN A 170 15.77 6.03 4.60
C ASN A 170 16.64 5.27 3.59
N PHE A 171 16.87 5.88 2.42
CA PHE A 171 17.75 5.30 1.41
C PHE A 171 19.22 5.50 1.79
N ALA A 172 19.90 4.41 2.12
CA ALA A 172 21.35 4.38 2.34
C ALA A 172 22.12 4.06 1.05
N THR A 173 21.44 3.58 0.01
CA THR A 173 22.05 3.25 -1.27
C THR A 173 21.10 3.63 -2.41
N PHE A 174 21.66 4.19 -3.47
CA PHE A 174 20.94 4.51 -4.69
C PHE A 174 21.48 3.63 -5.82
N ALA A 175 20.58 3.03 -6.58
CA ALA A 175 20.90 2.14 -7.67
C ALA A 175 20.20 2.57 -8.94
N HIS A 176 20.84 2.33 -10.09
CA HIS A 176 20.19 2.50 -11.39
C HIS A 176 20.63 1.44 -12.39
N VAL A 177 19.79 1.22 -13.40
CA VAL A 177 20.06 0.27 -14.48
C VAL A 177 19.24 0.62 -15.72
N ARG A 178 19.89 0.52 -16.90
CA ARG A 178 19.19 0.47 -18.19
C ARG A 178 18.72 -0.92 -18.50
N PHE A 179 17.49 -1.02 -18.98
CA PHE A 179 16.91 -2.27 -19.48
C PHE A 179 16.42 -2.08 -20.93
N ASP A 180 15.94 -3.13 -21.57
CA ASP A 180 15.62 -3.18 -23.02
C ASP A 180 16.85 -3.00 -23.94
N MET A 181 17.99 -3.59 -23.55
CA MET A 181 19.25 -3.51 -24.31
C MET A 181 19.66 -4.85 -24.92
N ARG A 182 20.36 -4.83 -26.07
CA ARG A 182 20.90 -6.05 -26.72
C ARG A 182 21.85 -6.84 -25.82
N VAL A 183 22.59 -6.12 -24.98
CA VAL A 183 23.51 -6.67 -24.01
C VAL A 183 23.08 -6.14 -22.66
N GLU A 184 22.74 -7.05 -21.75
CA GLU A 184 22.26 -6.70 -20.41
C GLU A 184 23.31 -5.91 -19.63
N GLU A 185 22.87 -4.79 -19.04
CA GLU A 185 23.69 -4.00 -18.12
C GLU A 185 23.62 -4.59 -16.68
N LYS A 186 24.67 -4.35 -15.88
CA LYS A 186 24.64 -4.65 -14.45
C LYS A 186 23.98 -3.49 -13.70
N ILE A 187 23.30 -3.81 -12.60
CA ILE A 187 22.79 -2.78 -11.69
C ILE A 187 24.00 -2.07 -11.06
N SER A 188 24.03 -0.75 -11.16
CA SER A 188 25.08 0.09 -10.56
C SER A 188 24.58 0.65 -9.24
N TYR A 189 25.42 0.67 -8.21
CA TYR A 189 25.08 1.06 -6.83
C TYR A 189 26.00 2.17 -6.33
N PHE A 190 25.43 3.11 -5.58
CA PHE A 190 26.07 4.34 -5.12
C PHE A 190 25.66 4.64 -3.69
N GLY A 191 26.61 5.11 -2.88
CA GLY A 191 26.38 5.44 -1.47
C GLY A 191 25.76 6.81 -1.23
N ASP A 192 25.69 7.66 -2.25
CA ASP A 192 25.18 9.02 -2.16
C ASP A 192 24.44 9.45 -3.43
N LEU A 193 23.56 10.44 -3.26
CA LEU A 193 22.68 10.92 -4.31
C LEU A 193 23.43 11.63 -5.45
N GLU A 194 24.51 12.37 -5.16
CA GLU A 194 25.24 13.15 -6.18
C GLU A 194 26.00 12.22 -7.14
N SER A 195 26.75 11.25 -6.60
CA SER A 195 27.43 10.23 -7.41
C SER A 195 26.45 9.43 -8.28
N TRP A 196 25.26 9.14 -7.73
CA TRP A 196 24.19 8.48 -8.47
C TRP A 196 23.63 9.35 -9.59
N LEU A 197 23.36 10.64 -9.35
CA LEU A 197 22.88 11.60 -10.34
C LEU A 197 23.90 11.81 -11.48
N ASP A 198 25.19 11.93 -11.15
CA ASP A 198 26.27 12.07 -12.13
C ASP A 198 26.36 10.84 -13.04
N SER A 199 26.27 9.64 -12.45
CA SER A 199 26.24 8.39 -13.20
C SER A 199 25.02 8.30 -14.10
N LEU A 200 23.83 8.65 -13.60
CA LEU A 200 22.58 8.62 -14.36
C LEU A 200 22.60 9.62 -15.52
N SER A 201 23.17 10.81 -15.32
CA SER A 201 23.34 11.83 -16.37
C SER A 201 24.26 11.35 -17.50
N SER A 202 25.27 10.54 -17.17
CA SER A 202 26.24 9.97 -18.12
C SER A 202 25.71 8.72 -18.84
N ASN A 203 24.70 8.05 -18.29
CA ASN A 203 24.16 6.79 -18.79
C ASN A 203 22.74 6.92 -19.37
N ARG A 204 22.48 7.96 -20.17
CA ARG A 204 21.16 8.16 -20.80
C ARG A 204 20.82 7.03 -21.80
N PRO A 205 19.53 6.88 -22.17
CA PRO A 205 19.13 5.99 -23.25
C PRO A 205 19.96 6.24 -24.52
N ASP A 206 20.53 5.17 -25.09
CA ASP A 206 21.28 5.19 -26.33
C ASP A 206 20.56 4.31 -27.38
N PRO A 207 19.99 4.92 -28.44
CA PRO A 207 19.29 4.19 -29.50
C PRO A 207 20.12 3.09 -30.18
N ASN A 208 21.46 3.12 -30.08
CA ASN A 208 22.33 2.09 -30.66
C ASN A 208 22.39 0.80 -29.81
N LEU A 209 22.03 0.88 -28.53
CA LEU A 209 22.08 -0.24 -27.58
C LEU A 209 20.76 -1.01 -27.48
N LYS A 210 19.66 -0.48 -28.01
CA LYS A 210 18.30 -1.05 -27.89
C LYS A 210 18.14 -2.36 -28.64
N PHE A 211 17.13 -3.15 -28.26
CA PHE A 211 16.74 -4.36 -28.99
C PHE A 211 16.62 -4.15 -30.50
N THR A 212 17.03 -5.16 -31.27
CA THR A 212 16.93 -5.13 -32.74
C THR A 212 15.49 -5.35 -33.21
N ASP A 213 14.72 -6.15 -32.47
CA ASP A 213 13.35 -6.49 -32.82
C ASP A 213 12.35 -5.58 -32.08
N PRO A 214 11.51 -4.82 -32.80
CA PRO A 214 10.50 -3.98 -32.19
C PRO A 214 9.38 -4.76 -31.49
N GLN A 215 9.21 -6.06 -31.76
CA GLN A 215 8.19 -6.90 -31.11
C GLN A 215 8.70 -7.58 -29.83
N SER A 216 10.00 -7.51 -29.54
CA SER A 216 10.55 -8.04 -28.30
C SER A 216 9.90 -7.37 -27.09
N GLY A 217 9.51 -8.19 -26.11
CA GLY A 217 9.01 -7.76 -24.81
C GLY A 217 10.13 -7.20 -23.93
N SER A 218 9.75 -6.47 -22.90
CA SER A 218 10.71 -5.89 -21.95
C SER A 218 11.35 -6.95 -21.05
N ASP A 219 12.64 -6.80 -20.77
CA ASP A 219 13.39 -7.64 -19.83
C ASP A 219 13.33 -7.15 -18.36
N ILE A 220 12.43 -6.22 -18.05
CA ILE A 220 12.26 -5.61 -16.72
C ILE A 220 12.06 -6.63 -15.58
N LEU A 221 11.31 -7.71 -15.81
CA LEU A 221 11.07 -8.71 -14.77
C LEU A 221 12.38 -9.39 -14.32
N LYS A 222 13.30 -9.61 -15.27
CA LYS A 222 14.64 -10.13 -14.99
C LYS A 222 15.48 -9.15 -14.18
N VAL A 223 15.36 -7.85 -14.47
CA VAL A 223 16.04 -6.80 -13.71
C VAL A 223 15.55 -6.74 -12.27
N ILE A 224 14.23 -6.79 -12.05
CA ILE A 224 13.65 -6.84 -10.69
C ILE A 224 14.12 -8.09 -9.95
N GLU A 225 14.14 -9.26 -10.60
CA GLU A 225 14.63 -10.49 -9.98
C GLU A 225 16.12 -10.41 -9.60
N LYS A 226 16.97 -9.86 -10.47
CA LYS A 226 18.39 -9.64 -10.16
C LYS A 226 18.56 -8.73 -8.94
N PHE A 227 17.77 -7.66 -8.84
CA PHE A 227 17.78 -6.77 -7.68
C PHE A 227 17.38 -7.51 -6.40
N LEU A 228 16.33 -8.33 -6.42
CA LEU A 228 15.86 -9.07 -5.26
C LEU A 228 16.79 -10.21 -4.81
N ASN A 229 17.67 -10.66 -5.69
CA ASN A 229 18.69 -11.66 -5.36
C ASN A 229 20.02 -11.00 -4.89
N ASN A 230 20.07 -9.67 -4.80
CA ASN A 230 21.25 -8.95 -4.32
C ASN A 230 21.46 -9.18 -2.83
N THR A 231 22.68 -9.58 -2.46
CA THR A 231 23.10 -9.77 -1.07
C THR A 231 24.08 -8.70 -0.58
N ASP A 232 24.58 -7.86 -1.50
CA ASP A 232 25.63 -6.87 -1.19
C ASP A 232 25.04 -5.58 -0.60
N TYR A 233 23.78 -5.28 -0.89
CA TYR A 233 23.07 -4.08 -0.42
C TYR A 233 21.69 -4.45 0.13
N PRO A 234 21.19 -3.71 1.15
CA PRO A 234 19.90 -3.99 1.75
C PRO A 234 18.76 -3.74 0.75
N ILE A 235 17.87 -4.73 0.62
CA ILE A 235 16.71 -4.68 -0.28
C ILE A 235 15.38 -4.56 0.46
N CYS A 236 15.38 -4.67 1.79
CA CYS A 236 14.13 -4.67 2.52
C CYS A 236 13.52 -3.28 2.59
N GLY A 237 12.23 -3.12 2.30
CA GLY A 237 11.61 -1.79 2.22
C GLY A 237 12.03 -1.00 0.97
N SER A 238 12.78 -1.61 0.05
CA SER A 238 13.25 -0.93 -1.16
C SER A 238 12.10 -0.39 -1.98
N ARG A 239 12.38 0.70 -2.70
CA ARG A 239 11.46 1.25 -3.71
C ARG A 239 12.10 1.12 -5.07
N ILE A 240 11.36 0.49 -5.98
CA ILE A 240 11.74 0.35 -7.37
C ILE A 240 10.87 1.29 -8.18
N VAL A 241 11.47 2.24 -8.88
CA VAL A 241 10.80 3.05 -9.91
C VAL A 241 11.21 2.50 -11.26
N VAL A 242 10.21 2.11 -12.04
CA VAL A 242 10.39 1.61 -13.41
C VAL A 242 9.85 2.62 -14.40
N LEU A 243 10.74 3.14 -15.24
CA LEU A 243 10.39 4.00 -16.36
C LEU A 243 10.40 3.17 -17.64
N MET A 244 9.23 2.90 -18.23
CA MET A 244 9.10 1.91 -19.30
C MET A 244 8.45 2.45 -20.57
N LYS A 245 8.82 1.82 -21.68
CA LYS A 245 8.25 2.06 -23.02
C LYS A 245 7.86 0.77 -23.75
N ARG A 246 8.03 -0.38 -23.09
CA ARG A 246 7.61 -1.72 -23.51
C ARG A 246 7.06 -2.47 -22.30
N TYR A 247 6.02 -3.26 -22.50
CA TYR A 247 5.58 -4.24 -21.51
C TYR A 247 6.39 -5.54 -21.67
N PRO A 248 6.57 -6.31 -20.57
CA PRO A 248 7.03 -7.69 -20.69
C PRO A 248 6.03 -8.54 -21.48
N THR A 249 6.49 -9.69 -21.96
CA THR A 249 5.65 -10.67 -22.67
C THR A 249 5.19 -11.80 -21.75
N GLU A 250 5.92 -12.03 -20.67
CA GLU A 250 5.66 -13.05 -19.66
C GLU A 250 4.35 -12.74 -18.94
N PRO A 251 3.37 -13.67 -18.92
CA PRO A 251 2.06 -13.42 -18.34
C PRO A 251 2.05 -13.55 -16.80
N GLU A 252 2.98 -14.30 -16.21
CA GLU A 252 2.94 -14.66 -14.79
C GLU A 252 4.07 -14.03 -13.99
N ALA A 253 3.74 -13.39 -12.86
CA ALA A 253 4.71 -12.77 -11.95
C ALA A 253 4.55 -13.22 -10.48
N GLU A 254 3.82 -14.30 -10.21
CA GLU A 254 3.44 -14.68 -8.84
C GLU A 254 4.66 -14.86 -7.92
N LYS A 255 5.63 -15.67 -8.33
CA LYS A 255 6.87 -15.90 -7.57
C LYS A 255 7.66 -14.62 -7.34
N LEU A 256 7.64 -13.70 -8.31
CA LEU A 256 8.32 -12.41 -8.18
C LEU A 256 7.58 -11.53 -7.17
N ILE A 257 6.25 -11.50 -7.21
CA ILE A 257 5.40 -10.78 -6.27
C ILE A 257 5.57 -11.32 -4.85
N GLU A 258 5.64 -12.63 -4.66
CA GLU A 258 5.92 -13.25 -3.36
C GLU A 258 7.27 -12.76 -2.80
N LYS A 259 8.33 -12.73 -3.63
CA LYS A 259 9.64 -12.19 -3.22
C LYS A 259 9.59 -10.70 -2.89
N LEU A 260 8.90 -9.89 -3.71
CA LEU A 260 8.72 -8.45 -3.48
C LEU A 260 8.01 -8.22 -2.14
N ARG A 261 6.90 -8.93 -1.91
CA ARG A 261 6.10 -8.88 -0.67
C ARG A 261 6.92 -9.27 0.55
N LYS A 262 7.65 -10.39 0.47
CA LYS A 262 8.49 -10.90 1.55
C LYS A 262 9.57 -9.91 1.98
N ASN A 263 10.10 -9.13 1.04
CA ASN A 263 11.13 -8.11 1.30
C ASN A 263 10.53 -6.70 1.42
N HIS A 264 9.22 -6.55 1.52
CA HIS A 264 8.54 -5.25 1.60
C HIS A 264 8.93 -4.26 0.48
N VAL A 265 9.22 -4.75 -0.72
CA VAL A 265 9.67 -3.94 -1.85
C VAL A 265 8.50 -3.40 -2.65
N THR A 266 8.34 -2.09 -2.71
CA THR A 266 7.28 -1.44 -3.48
C THR A 266 7.74 -1.10 -4.89
N VAL A 267 6.94 -1.46 -5.90
CA VAL A 267 7.24 -1.18 -7.31
C VAL A 267 6.30 -0.10 -7.85
N PHE A 268 6.87 1.00 -8.33
CA PHE A 268 6.18 2.08 -9.03
C PHE A 268 6.50 2.02 -10.51
N ILE A 269 5.51 2.31 -11.35
CA ILE A 269 5.68 2.31 -12.80
C ILE A 269 5.29 3.66 -13.36
N GLU A 270 6.11 4.14 -14.28
CA GLU A 270 5.77 5.23 -15.17
C GLU A 270 5.95 4.74 -16.61
N ALA A 271 4.83 4.60 -17.31
CA ALA A 271 4.81 4.29 -18.73
C ALA A 271 4.87 5.60 -19.51
N VAL A 272 5.78 5.67 -20.49
CA VAL A 272 6.07 6.93 -21.20
C VAL A 272 5.63 6.81 -22.65
N GLY A 273 4.78 7.74 -23.05
CA GLY A 273 4.27 7.89 -24.41
C GLY A 273 3.40 6.72 -24.88
N THR A 274 3.46 6.45 -26.18
CA THR A 274 2.82 5.27 -26.76
C THR A 274 3.74 4.07 -26.58
N MET A 275 3.24 3.04 -25.88
CA MET A 275 3.98 1.80 -25.65
C MET A 275 4.34 1.13 -26.99
N LEU A 276 5.61 0.76 -27.16
CA LEU A 276 6.13 0.21 -28.42
C LEU A 276 5.69 -1.25 -28.64
N SER A 277 5.66 -2.05 -27.57
CA SER A 277 5.35 -3.48 -27.62
C SER A 277 4.99 -4.04 -26.24
N GLY A 278 4.61 -5.33 -26.24
CA GLY A 278 4.26 -6.10 -25.06
C GLY A 278 2.75 -6.16 -24.82
N SER A 279 2.25 -7.37 -24.60
CA SER A 279 0.82 -7.67 -24.43
C SER A 279 0.36 -7.61 -22.97
N SER A 280 1.30 -7.68 -22.04
CA SER A 280 1.02 -7.99 -20.64
C SER A 280 1.08 -6.75 -19.75
N SER A 281 0.33 -5.71 -20.12
CA SER A 281 0.09 -4.57 -19.23
C SER A 281 -0.48 -5.04 -17.89
N GLU A 282 -1.31 -6.08 -17.92
CA GLU A 282 -1.88 -6.76 -16.76
C GLU A 282 -0.81 -7.30 -15.80
N THR A 283 0.29 -7.88 -16.29
CA THR A 283 1.36 -8.42 -15.43
C THR A 283 2.03 -7.31 -14.63
N MET A 284 2.41 -6.22 -15.30
CA MET A 284 3.01 -5.07 -14.62
C MET A 284 2.03 -4.39 -13.67
N GLN A 285 0.76 -4.28 -14.06
CA GLN A 285 -0.29 -3.74 -13.19
C GLN A 285 -0.53 -4.61 -11.96
N THR A 286 -0.46 -5.93 -12.12
CA THR A 286 -0.59 -6.89 -11.03
C THR A 286 0.57 -6.76 -10.05
N ILE A 287 1.81 -6.61 -10.54
CA ILE A 287 2.98 -6.34 -9.69
C ILE A 287 2.79 -5.06 -8.89
N VAL A 288 2.53 -3.93 -9.55
CA VAL A 288 2.31 -2.63 -8.89
C VAL A 288 1.21 -2.74 -7.84
N THR A 289 0.07 -3.30 -8.25
CA THR A 289 -1.09 -3.43 -7.40
C THR A 289 -0.80 -4.32 -6.19
N ARG A 290 -0.15 -5.46 -6.37
CA ARG A 290 0.16 -6.39 -5.27
C ARG A 290 1.42 -5.99 -4.50
N THR A 291 2.02 -4.84 -4.83
CA THR A 291 3.17 -4.27 -4.14
C THR A 291 3.00 -2.89 -3.50
N ASN A 292 1.76 -2.44 -3.33
CA ASN A 292 1.43 -1.11 -2.80
C ASN A 292 1.96 0.05 -3.66
N GLY A 293 2.36 -0.20 -4.89
CA GLY A 293 2.76 0.85 -5.81
C GLY A 293 1.58 1.42 -6.59
N TYR A 294 1.88 2.42 -7.40
CA TYR A 294 0.98 2.93 -8.43
C TYR A 294 1.67 2.94 -9.80
N SER A 295 0.85 3.00 -10.85
CA SER A 295 1.31 3.14 -12.23
C SER A 295 0.75 4.42 -12.84
N THR A 296 1.56 5.14 -13.60
CA THR A 296 1.12 6.34 -14.33
C THR A 296 1.50 6.23 -15.80
N VAL A 297 0.79 6.99 -16.65
CA VAL A 297 1.11 7.12 -18.06
C VAL A 297 1.40 8.58 -18.33
N ALA A 298 2.62 8.88 -18.73
CA ALA A 298 3.08 10.23 -19.06
C ALA A 298 3.16 10.41 -20.58
N ASP A 299 2.87 11.61 -21.09
CA ASP A 299 3.08 11.95 -22.50
C ASP A 299 4.57 12.31 -22.73
N GLU A 300 5.16 11.79 -23.80
CA GLU A 300 6.55 12.08 -24.19
C GLU A 300 6.78 13.53 -24.62
N THR A 301 5.71 14.21 -25.02
CA THR A 301 5.73 15.58 -25.52
C THR A 301 5.50 16.62 -24.42
N ASP A 302 5.20 16.17 -23.20
CA ASP A 302 4.98 17.07 -22.08
C ASP A 302 6.31 17.71 -21.65
N GLN A 303 6.47 19.00 -22.00
CA GLN A 303 7.65 19.80 -21.61
C GLN A 303 7.70 20.00 -20.10
N ASP A 304 6.54 19.94 -19.44
CA ASP A 304 6.38 19.76 -18.01
C ASP A 304 6.24 18.27 -17.74
N TYR A 305 7.31 17.49 -17.97
CA TYR A 305 7.43 16.14 -17.40
C TYR A 305 7.43 16.26 -15.88
N GLN A 306 6.25 16.48 -15.34
CA GLN A 306 5.81 16.44 -13.98
C GLN A 306 5.34 15.00 -13.85
N GLY A 307 6.28 14.05 -13.87
CA GLY A 307 5.96 12.67 -13.49
C GLY A 307 5.07 12.72 -12.24
N SER A 308 4.11 11.80 -12.10
CA SER A 308 2.90 11.99 -11.26
C SER A 308 3.12 12.26 -9.76
N TYR A 309 4.36 12.44 -9.36
CA TYR A 309 4.89 13.08 -8.17
C TYR A 309 4.39 14.52 -7.88
N ALA A 310 3.79 15.24 -8.84
CA ALA A 310 3.50 16.68 -8.68
C ALA A 310 2.05 17.06 -8.32
N ALA A 311 1.05 16.20 -8.54
CA ALA A 311 -0.35 16.55 -8.33
C ALA A 311 -0.97 15.78 -7.14
N GLY A 312 -0.42 15.99 -5.95
CA GLY A 312 -1.05 15.54 -4.71
C GLY A 312 -2.17 16.50 -4.29
N ALA A 313 -3.33 15.98 -3.92
CA ALA A 313 -4.31 16.77 -3.18
C ALA A 313 -3.81 16.94 -1.73
N LYS A 314 -3.66 18.17 -1.26
CA LYS A 314 -3.45 18.44 0.16
C LYS A 314 -4.79 18.31 0.88
N PHE A 315 -4.93 17.28 1.70
CA PHE A 315 -6.07 17.12 2.59
C PHE A 315 -5.72 17.72 3.96
N GLU A 316 -6.59 18.60 4.44
CA GLU A 316 -6.60 19.08 5.82
C GLU A 316 -7.14 17.97 6.74
N PHE A 317 -6.96 18.11 8.05
CA PHE A 317 -7.50 17.16 9.02
C PHE A 317 -9.01 17.36 9.23
N THR A 318 -9.81 17.02 8.21
CA THR A 318 -11.27 17.18 8.17
C THR A 318 -11.93 16.07 7.35
N THR A 319 -13.25 16.02 7.37
CA THR A 319 -14.04 15.06 6.59
C THR A 319 -14.22 15.53 5.16
N TYR A 320 -13.91 14.67 4.19
CA TYR A 320 -14.11 14.93 2.77
C TYR A 320 -15.20 14.02 2.19
N GLU A 321 -16.09 14.61 1.39
CA GLU A 321 -17.03 13.84 0.57
C GLU A 321 -16.42 13.63 -0.82
N MET A 322 -16.02 12.39 -1.12
CA MET A 322 -15.49 12.02 -2.43
C MET A 322 -16.60 11.45 -3.30
N LYS A 323 -16.80 12.03 -4.50
CA LYS A 323 -17.69 11.49 -5.53
C LYS A 323 -16.87 11.02 -6.71
N ILE A 324 -16.98 9.75 -7.05
CA ILE A 324 -16.31 9.13 -8.20
C ILE A 324 -17.39 8.75 -9.21
N SER A 325 -17.30 9.33 -10.39
CA SER A 325 -18.11 8.96 -11.54
C SER A 325 -17.28 8.07 -12.44
N TYR A 326 -17.81 6.91 -12.83
CA TYR A 326 -17.14 5.97 -13.73
C TYR A 326 -18.08 5.56 -14.86
N ARG A 327 -17.49 5.07 -15.95
CA ARG A 327 -18.21 4.46 -17.08
C ARG A 327 -17.43 3.24 -17.52
N TYR A 328 -18.04 2.07 -17.45
CA TYR A 328 -17.45 0.85 -18.01
C TYR A 328 -17.51 0.89 -19.54
N SER A 329 -16.45 0.39 -20.18
CA SER A 329 -16.40 0.21 -21.63
C SER A 329 -17.12 -1.06 -22.09
N LYS A 330 -17.36 -1.99 -21.16
CA LYS A 330 -18.01 -3.29 -21.37
C LYS A 330 -19.14 -3.49 -20.36
N ALA A 331 -20.02 -4.46 -20.65
CA ALA A 331 -21.15 -4.82 -19.79
C ALA A 331 -20.81 -5.85 -18.70
N GLU A 332 -19.58 -6.37 -18.70
CA GLU A 332 -19.13 -7.36 -17.73
C GLU A 332 -18.86 -6.68 -16.37
N PRO A 333 -19.21 -7.33 -15.24
CA PRO A 333 -18.88 -6.82 -13.91
C PRO A 333 -17.35 -6.76 -13.72
N GLU A 334 -16.82 -5.58 -13.43
CA GLU A 334 -15.41 -5.38 -13.09
C GLU A 334 -15.26 -4.96 -11.63
N GLN A 335 -14.19 -5.41 -10.97
CA GLN A 335 -13.89 -5.00 -9.60
C GLN A 335 -13.23 -3.61 -9.60
N MET A 336 -13.89 -2.62 -8.98
CA MET A 336 -13.30 -1.31 -8.75
C MET A 336 -12.47 -1.29 -7.47
N ARG A 337 -11.20 -0.88 -7.56
CA ARG A 337 -10.29 -0.71 -6.43
C ARG A 337 -9.82 0.74 -6.34
N ILE A 338 -10.14 1.42 -5.25
CA ILE A 338 -9.70 2.81 -4.98
C ILE A 338 -8.53 2.74 -3.99
N ARG A 339 -7.43 3.42 -4.32
CA ARG A 339 -6.25 3.53 -3.45
C ARG A 339 -5.87 4.98 -3.28
N VAL A 340 -5.56 5.35 -2.04
CA VAL A 340 -5.13 6.69 -1.67
C VAL A 340 -3.69 6.58 -1.18
N TYR A 341 -2.78 7.30 -1.84
CA TYR A 341 -1.36 7.34 -1.49
C TYR A 341 -1.04 8.66 -0.80
N ALA A 342 -0.32 8.60 0.32
CA ALA A 342 0.20 9.76 1.01
C ALA A 342 1.68 9.95 0.66
N LEU A 343 2.07 11.18 0.31
CA LEU A 343 3.46 11.54 -0.02
C LEU A 343 4.34 11.66 1.24
N ILE A 344 3.72 12.05 2.36
CA ILE A 344 4.37 12.27 3.64
C ILE A 344 3.80 11.22 4.59
N ASN A 345 4.66 10.35 5.13
CA ASN A 345 4.31 9.18 5.93
C ASN A 345 3.54 8.12 5.11
N PRO A 346 4.18 7.55 4.06
CA PRO A 346 3.60 6.45 3.33
C PRO A 346 3.26 5.35 4.31
N VAL A 347 2.04 4.88 4.19
CA VAL A 347 1.51 3.77 4.94
C VAL A 347 2.46 2.58 4.82
N ASN A 348 3.12 2.19 5.91
CA ASN A 348 4.22 1.20 5.93
C ASN A 348 3.75 -0.26 5.89
N TYR A 349 2.47 -0.52 5.58
CA TYR A 349 1.93 -1.87 5.60
C TYR A 349 1.32 -2.29 4.27
N TRP A 350 1.58 -3.54 3.98
CA TRP A 350 0.99 -4.29 2.88
C TRP A 350 -0.45 -4.57 3.29
N VAL A 351 -1.40 -3.88 2.65
CA VAL A 351 -2.82 -4.20 2.81
C VAL A 351 -2.95 -5.70 2.54
N PRO A 352 -3.69 -6.48 3.35
CA PRO A 352 -3.94 -7.89 3.03
C PRO A 352 -4.50 -7.95 1.60
N TYR A 353 -3.72 -8.50 0.66
CA TYR A 353 -4.19 -8.68 -0.70
C TYR A 353 -5.05 -9.92 -0.73
N ASP A 354 -6.30 -9.70 -1.11
CA ASP A 354 -7.30 -10.68 -1.47
C ASP A 354 -7.66 -11.66 -0.32
N ASN A 355 -8.77 -11.34 0.34
CA ASN A 355 -9.75 -12.34 0.76
C ASN A 355 -10.90 -12.31 -0.25
#